data_AF-A0A958GQB3-F1
#
_entry.id   AF-A0A958GQB3-F1
#
_cell.length_a   1.000
_cell.length_b   1.000
_cell.length_c   1.000
_cell.angle_alpha   90.00
_cell.angle_beta   90.00
_cell.angle_gamma   90.00
#
_symmetry.space_group_name_H-M   'P 1'
#
loop_
_entity.id
_entity.type
_entity.pdbx_description
1 polymer ?
#
loop_
_entity_poly.entity_id
_entity_poly.type
_entity_poly.pdbx_seq_one_letter_code
_entity_poly.pdbx_strand_id
1 'polypeptide(L)'
;MIRYLNQEQAATLAAIATAAAAKKGRQFYDWRNSPTVNEAGGWSHTTGWGDSATSVEISPQDAAKIFEAKLNGAYGERLLLSVAYAVAAVAAGKKVAILQIKEEAGTPFDPQGWLVLSIENHPFFHLAPWDLPTAELEAEGLVNVIHKASPEADLMAWKPEIGSDGKPKEFGLLLAWIVEGLAK
;
A
#
# COMPACT_ATOMS: atom_id res chain seq x y z
N MET A 1 -10.29 19.26 -10.76
CA MET A 1 -10.65 19.34 -9.33
C MET A 1 -10.57 17.96 -8.70
N ILE A 2 -9.79 17.80 -7.63
CA ILE A 2 -9.69 16.53 -6.88
C ILE A 2 -10.98 16.27 -6.08
N ARG A 3 -11.50 15.05 -6.20
CA ARG A 3 -12.55 14.52 -5.33
C ARG A 3 -11.91 13.79 -4.15
N TYR A 4 -12.27 14.19 -2.94
CA TYR A 4 -11.87 13.48 -1.72
C TYR A 4 -12.94 12.47 -1.33
N LEU A 5 -12.52 11.36 -0.75
CA LEU A 5 -13.41 10.30 -0.27
C LEU A 5 -14.30 10.82 0.86
N ASN A 6 -15.59 10.54 0.77
CA ASN A 6 -16.52 10.66 1.90
C ASN A 6 -16.58 9.35 2.71
N GLN A 7 -17.39 9.32 3.78
CA GLN A 7 -17.50 8.13 4.64
C GLN A 7 -18.03 6.89 3.91
N GLU A 8 -19.00 7.06 3.01
CA GLU A 8 -19.56 5.96 2.20
C GLU A 8 -18.49 5.39 1.25
N GLN A 9 -17.77 6.25 0.54
CA GLN A 9 -16.66 5.87 -0.34
C GLN A 9 -15.50 5.21 0.41
N ALA A 10 -15.22 5.65 1.64
CA ALA A 10 -14.25 4.99 2.50
C ALA A 10 -14.70 3.58 2.92
N ALA A 11 -15.99 3.40 3.21
CA ALA A 11 -16.55 2.08 3.47
C ALA A 11 -16.47 1.16 2.24
N THR A 12 -16.75 1.69 1.04
CA THR A 12 -16.59 0.96 -0.23
C THR A 12 -15.13 0.53 -0.44
N LEU A 13 -14.17 1.44 -0.24
CA LEU A 13 -12.74 1.11 -0.31
C LEU A 13 -12.35 -0.02 0.65
N ALA A 14 -12.85 0.02 1.89
CA ALA A 14 -12.62 -1.01 2.89
C ALA A 14 -13.20 -2.37 2.46
N ALA A 15 -14.40 -2.39 1.89
CA ALA A 15 -15.05 -3.59 1.40
C ALA A 15 -14.25 -4.23 0.24
N ILE A 16 -13.82 -3.43 -0.74
CA ILE A 16 -13.00 -3.89 -1.88
C ILE A 16 -11.67 -4.46 -1.38
N ALA A 17 -10.98 -3.76 -0.48
CA ALA A 17 -9.72 -4.23 0.08
C ALA A 17 -9.89 -5.53 0.88
N THR A 18 -10.99 -5.67 1.63
CA THR A 18 -11.33 -6.89 2.38
C THR A 18 -11.56 -8.06 1.43
N ALA A 19 -12.32 -7.85 0.35
CA ALA A 19 -12.57 -8.88 -0.66
C ALA A 19 -11.27 -9.30 -1.39
N ALA A 20 -10.42 -8.33 -1.74
CA ALA A 20 -9.12 -8.59 -2.36
C ALA A 20 -8.20 -9.41 -1.43
N ALA A 21 -8.16 -9.08 -0.14
CA ALA A 21 -7.40 -9.84 0.86
C ALA A 21 -7.92 -11.27 1.02
N ALA A 22 -9.24 -11.44 1.09
CA ALA A 22 -9.87 -12.75 1.21
C ALA A 22 -9.54 -13.64 -0.01
N LYS A 23 -9.51 -13.06 -1.22
CA LYS A 23 -9.15 -13.78 -2.45
C LYS A 23 -7.69 -14.26 -2.45
N LYS A 24 -6.76 -13.48 -1.89
CA LYS A 24 -5.35 -13.88 -1.73
C LYS A 24 -5.19 -15.01 -0.72
N GLY A 25 -6.04 -15.03 0.30
CA GLY A 25 -6.10 -16.07 1.32
C GLY A 25 -4.95 -15.99 2.33
N ARG A 26 -5.12 -16.69 3.46
CA ARG A 26 -4.16 -16.67 4.58
C ARG A 26 -2.72 -16.95 4.14
N GLN A 27 -2.52 -17.95 3.28
CA GLN A 27 -1.18 -18.38 2.88
C GLN A 27 -0.36 -17.27 2.21
N PHE A 28 -0.99 -16.32 1.52
CA PHE A 28 -0.30 -15.19 0.94
C PHE A 28 0.41 -14.36 2.03
N TYR A 29 -0.28 -14.14 3.14
CA TYR A 29 0.16 -13.34 4.29
C TYR A 29 0.95 -14.13 5.34
N ASP A 30 1.18 -15.43 5.16
CA ASP A 30 1.90 -16.22 6.15
C ASP A 30 3.33 -15.67 6.36
N TRP A 31 3.73 -15.60 7.64
CA TRP A 31 5.09 -15.27 8.01
C TRP A 31 6.07 -16.29 7.44
N ARG A 32 7.09 -15.81 6.75
CA ARG A 32 8.15 -16.64 6.15
C ARG A 32 9.50 -16.19 6.66
N ASN A 33 10.30 -17.15 7.11
CA ASN A 33 11.69 -16.88 7.45
C ASN A 33 12.47 -16.62 6.17
N SER A 34 13.49 -15.76 6.27
CA SER A 34 14.36 -15.52 5.11
C SER A 34 15.26 -16.74 4.90
N PRO A 35 15.48 -17.19 3.65
CA PRO A 35 16.57 -18.08 3.33
C PRO A 35 17.91 -17.55 3.83
N THR A 36 18.84 -18.44 4.16
CA THR A 36 20.21 -18.10 4.59
C THR A 36 21.23 -18.78 3.68
N VAL A 37 22.40 -18.16 3.56
CA VAL A 37 23.54 -18.67 2.79
C VAL A 37 24.70 -18.90 3.75
N ASN A 38 25.27 -20.11 3.73
CA ASN A 38 26.46 -20.42 4.51
C ASN A 38 27.74 -19.96 3.78
N GLU A 39 28.90 -20.02 4.45
CA GLU A 39 30.19 -19.60 3.87
C GLU A 39 30.58 -20.40 2.62
N ALA A 40 30.10 -21.64 2.48
CA ALA A 40 30.33 -22.50 1.31
C ALA A 40 29.36 -22.21 0.14
N GLY A 41 28.44 -21.25 0.28
CA GLY A 41 27.45 -20.90 -0.74
C GLY A 41 26.20 -21.79 -0.76
N GLY A 42 26.04 -22.69 0.22
CA GLY A 42 24.86 -23.52 0.39
C GLY A 42 23.68 -22.71 0.95
N TRP A 43 22.50 -22.91 0.37
CA TRP A 43 21.25 -22.24 0.79
C TRP A 43 20.44 -23.13 1.73
N SER A 44 19.88 -22.52 2.77
CA SER A 44 18.93 -23.21 3.66
C SER A 44 17.74 -22.33 4.00
N HIS A 45 16.63 -22.97 4.35
CA HIS A 45 15.43 -22.29 4.84
C HIS A 45 14.88 -23.00 6.06
N THR A 46 14.47 -22.21 7.05
CA THR A 46 13.96 -22.69 8.34
C THR A 46 12.47 -22.43 8.41
N THR A 47 11.69 -23.47 8.68
CA THR A 47 10.23 -23.37 8.92
C THR A 47 9.92 -23.72 10.37
N GLY A 48 8.84 -23.17 10.93
CA GLY A 48 8.47 -23.36 12.34
C GLY A 48 9.06 -22.30 13.28
N TRP A 49 8.84 -22.48 14.58
CA TRP A 49 9.24 -21.54 15.63
C TRP A 49 9.74 -22.28 16.88
N GLY A 50 10.72 -21.70 17.57
CA GLY A 50 11.34 -22.29 18.76
C GLY A 50 11.95 -23.67 18.47
N ASP A 51 11.81 -24.59 19.42
CA ASP A 51 12.38 -25.95 19.35
C ASP A 51 11.75 -26.84 18.26
N SER A 52 10.63 -26.40 17.66
CA SER A 52 9.99 -27.10 16.53
C SER A 52 10.52 -26.67 15.15
N ALA A 53 11.43 -25.69 15.11
CA ALA A 53 11.95 -25.16 13.88
C ALA A 53 12.79 -26.21 13.13
N THR A 54 12.50 -26.42 11.86
CA THR A 54 13.22 -27.35 11.00
C THR A 54 13.88 -26.59 9.86
N SER A 55 15.19 -26.78 9.70
CA SER A 55 16.00 -26.22 8.62
C SER A 55 16.26 -27.28 7.57
N VAL A 56 16.07 -26.91 6.29
CA VAL A 56 16.36 -27.79 5.15
C VAL A 56 17.24 -27.04 4.15
N GLU A 57 18.13 -27.77 3.47
CA GLU A 57 18.82 -27.25 2.31
C GLU A 57 17.83 -27.02 1.16
N ILE A 58 18.05 -25.94 0.41
CA ILE A 58 17.19 -25.55 -0.71
C ILE A 58 18.03 -25.10 -1.90
N SER A 59 17.42 -25.06 -3.07
CA SER A 59 18.07 -24.49 -4.25
C SER A 59 18.04 -22.94 -4.22
N PRO A 60 18.92 -22.25 -4.96
CA PRO A 60 18.83 -20.80 -5.16
C PRO A 60 17.48 -20.36 -5.75
N GLN A 61 16.89 -21.18 -6.64
CA GLN A 61 15.58 -20.91 -7.24
C GLN A 61 14.46 -20.96 -6.20
N ASP A 62 14.50 -21.92 -5.27
CA ASP A 62 13.53 -21.99 -4.19
C ASP A 62 13.74 -20.86 -3.18
N ALA A 63 14.99 -20.46 -2.92
CA ALA A 63 15.28 -19.29 -2.10
C ALA A 63 14.66 -18.02 -2.70
N ALA A 64 14.79 -17.81 -4.02
CA ALA A 64 14.17 -16.67 -4.71
C ALA A 64 12.64 -16.66 -4.56
N LYS A 65 11.98 -17.81 -4.75
CA LYS A 65 10.52 -17.95 -4.55
C LYS A 65 10.09 -17.64 -3.10
N ILE A 66 10.88 -18.06 -2.11
CA ILE A 66 10.60 -17.77 -0.70
C ILE A 66 10.75 -16.28 -0.42
N PHE A 67 11.81 -15.63 -0.94
CA PHE A 67 11.98 -14.18 -0.82
C PHE A 67 10.82 -13.42 -1.45
N GLU A 68 10.43 -13.80 -2.67
CA GLU A 68 9.29 -13.20 -3.36
C GLU A 68 7.99 -13.36 -2.55
N ALA A 69 7.68 -14.59 -2.11
CA ALA A 69 6.49 -14.85 -1.31
C ALA A 69 6.48 -14.06 0.02
N LYS A 70 7.65 -13.93 0.67
CA LYS A 70 7.81 -13.11 1.89
C LYS A 70 7.56 -11.64 1.61
N LEU A 71 8.15 -11.08 0.56
CA LEU A 71 7.99 -9.68 0.17
C LEU A 71 6.54 -9.38 -0.22
N ASN A 72 5.91 -10.26 -0.99
CA ASN A 72 4.52 -10.13 -1.40
C ASN A 72 3.57 -10.14 -0.19
N GLY A 73 3.75 -11.06 0.76
CA GLY A 73 2.98 -11.08 1.99
C GLY A 73 3.14 -9.79 2.79
N ALA A 74 4.38 -9.36 3.05
CA ALA A 74 4.66 -8.12 3.78
C ALA A 74 4.12 -6.86 3.07
N TYR A 75 4.21 -6.80 1.75
CA TYR A 75 3.65 -5.68 0.97
C TYR A 75 2.12 -5.68 1.02
N GLY A 76 1.49 -6.86 0.92
CA GLY A 76 0.05 -7.01 1.07
C GLY A 76 -0.45 -6.59 2.45
N GLU A 77 0.26 -6.91 3.53
CA GLU A 77 -0.09 -6.41 4.88
C GLU A 77 -0.01 -4.88 4.95
N ARG A 78 1.08 -4.30 4.41
CA ARG A 78 1.27 -2.84 4.37
C ARG A 78 0.16 -2.15 3.60
N LEU A 79 -0.26 -2.71 2.46
CA LEU A 79 -1.39 -2.22 1.69
C LEU A 79 -2.66 -2.15 2.54
N LEU A 80 -3.01 -3.25 3.22
CA LEU A 80 -4.23 -3.31 4.03
C LEU A 80 -4.18 -2.34 5.20
N LEU A 81 -3.02 -2.21 5.86
CA LEU A 81 -2.81 -1.20 6.90
C LEU A 81 -2.94 0.21 6.34
N SER A 82 -2.38 0.50 5.16
CA SER A 82 -2.52 1.80 4.50
C SER A 82 -3.96 2.13 4.13
N VAL A 83 -4.74 1.15 3.67
CA VAL A 83 -6.19 1.32 3.45
C VAL A 83 -6.92 1.58 4.77
N ALA A 84 -6.63 0.80 5.82
CA ALA A 84 -7.23 1.02 7.13
C ALA A 84 -6.93 2.43 7.67
N TYR A 85 -5.70 2.92 7.48
CA TYR A 85 -5.33 4.30 7.82
C TYR A 85 -6.09 5.34 7.00
N ALA A 86 -6.26 5.14 5.70
CA ALA A 86 -7.05 6.04 4.87
C ALA A 86 -8.52 6.11 5.32
N VAL A 87 -9.12 4.97 5.65
CA VAL A 87 -10.49 4.91 6.18
C VAL A 87 -10.60 5.65 7.51
N ALA A 88 -9.65 5.43 8.42
CA ALA A 88 -9.59 6.14 9.69
C ALA A 88 -9.39 7.66 9.51
N ALA A 89 -8.56 8.07 8.54
CA ALA A 89 -8.33 9.47 8.23
C ALA A 89 -9.61 10.16 7.71
N VAL A 90 -10.38 9.48 6.83
CA VAL A 90 -11.69 9.99 6.40
C VAL A 90 -12.65 10.13 7.59
N ALA A 91 -12.70 9.14 8.48
CA ALA A 91 -13.52 9.20 9.70
C ALA A 91 -13.12 10.38 10.62
N ALA A 92 -11.83 10.73 10.65
CA ALA A 92 -11.30 11.89 11.37
C ALA A 92 -11.50 13.23 10.63
N GLY A 93 -12.18 13.24 9.48
CA GLY A 93 -12.46 14.43 8.68
C GLY A 93 -11.27 14.94 7.87
N LYS A 94 -10.25 14.09 7.64
CA LYS A 94 -9.10 14.41 6.82
C LYS A 94 -9.41 14.17 5.34
N LYS A 95 -8.71 14.91 4.47
CA LYS A 95 -8.81 14.79 3.02
C LYS A 95 -8.07 13.56 2.53
N VAL A 96 -8.78 12.58 1.97
CA VAL A 96 -8.18 11.39 1.36
C VAL A 96 -8.56 11.31 -0.10
N ALA A 97 -7.62 11.02 -0.99
CA ALA A 97 -7.91 10.81 -2.41
C ALA A 97 -7.12 9.61 -2.97
N ILE A 98 -7.68 8.96 -3.98
CA ILE A 98 -6.99 7.97 -4.80
C ILE A 98 -6.79 8.60 -6.18
N LEU A 99 -5.55 8.55 -6.67
CA LEU A 99 -5.13 9.26 -7.87
C LEU A 99 -4.50 8.29 -8.87
N GLN A 100 -4.77 8.49 -10.15
CA GLN A 100 -3.92 8.00 -11.22
C GLN A 100 -3.30 9.20 -11.93
N ILE A 101 -1.98 9.35 -11.79
CA ILE A 101 -1.24 10.47 -12.38
C ILE A 101 -0.81 10.06 -13.78
N LYS A 102 -1.18 10.85 -14.79
CA LYS A 102 -0.91 10.61 -16.21
C LYS A 102 0.12 11.60 -16.73
N GLU A 103 1.06 11.12 -17.53
CA GLU A 103 2.06 11.97 -18.18
C GLU A 103 1.42 12.92 -19.21
N GLU A 104 0.42 12.45 -19.96
CA GLU A 104 -0.26 13.24 -20.99
C GLU A 104 -1.67 13.66 -20.56
N ALA A 105 -2.02 14.91 -20.83
CA ALA A 105 -3.34 15.46 -20.54
C ALA A 105 -4.44 14.75 -21.34
N GLY A 106 -5.57 14.46 -20.70
CA GLY A 106 -6.71 13.78 -21.35
C GLY A 106 -6.55 12.26 -21.46
N THR A 107 -5.42 11.69 -21.03
CA THR A 107 -5.24 10.23 -20.97
C THR A 107 -6.29 9.61 -20.05
N PRO A 108 -7.07 8.62 -20.52
CA PRO A 108 -8.10 7.99 -19.71
C PRO A 108 -7.49 7.15 -18.58
N PHE A 109 -8.35 6.73 -17.65
CA PHE A 109 -8.00 5.74 -16.64
C PHE A 109 -7.38 4.47 -17.29
N ASP A 110 -6.36 3.92 -16.63
CA ASP A 110 -5.69 2.69 -17.01
C ASP A 110 -5.88 1.65 -15.89
N PRO A 111 -6.63 0.56 -16.11
CA PRO A 111 -6.83 -0.48 -15.10
C PRO A 111 -5.55 -1.26 -14.76
N GLN A 112 -4.48 -1.14 -15.55
CA GLN A 112 -3.17 -1.74 -15.26
C GLN A 112 -2.17 -0.74 -14.66
N GLY A 113 -2.58 0.52 -14.50
CA GLY A 113 -1.74 1.57 -13.95
C GLY A 113 -1.70 1.54 -12.43
N TRP A 114 -0.57 1.98 -11.88
CA TRP A 114 -0.43 2.26 -10.45
C TRP A 114 -1.32 3.42 -10.04
N LEU A 115 -1.89 3.34 -8.83
CA LEU A 115 -2.58 4.46 -8.19
C LEU A 115 -1.75 4.99 -7.02
N VAL A 116 -2.06 6.21 -6.60
CA VAL A 116 -1.51 6.87 -5.42
C VAL A 116 -2.64 7.15 -4.45
N LEU A 117 -2.53 6.61 -3.25
CA LEU A 117 -3.33 7.01 -2.11
C LEU A 117 -2.69 8.25 -1.48
N SER A 118 -3.44 9.35 -1.37
CA SER A 118 -3.00 10.57 -0.71
C SER A 118 -3.85 10.92 0.51
N ILE A 119 -3.21 11.53 1.50
CA ILE A 119 -3.87 12.03 2.72
C ILE A 119 -3.38 13.47 2.98
N GLU A 120 -4.29 14.42 3.15
CA GLU A 120 -4.02 15.86 3.25
C GLU A 120 -3.11 16.37 2.11
N ASN A 121 -3.36 15.87 0.91
CA ASN A 121 -2.58 16.12 -0.30
C ASN A 121 -1.13 15.61 -0.26
N HIS A 122 -0.76 14.78 0.72
CA HIS A 122 0.54 14.13 0.73
C HIS A 122 0.44 12.72 0.13
N PRO A 123 1.30 12.35 -0.83
CA PRO A 123 1.31 10.99 -1.38
C PRO A 123 1.76 10.02 -0.28
N PHE A 124 0.89 9.09 0.08
CA PHE A 124 1.09 8.19 1.21
C PHE A 124 1.51 6.79 0.78
N PHE A 125 0.81 6.20 -0.20
CA PHE A 125 1.05 4.82 -0.61
C PHE A 125 0.75 4.61 -2.09
N HIS A 126 1.50 3.71 -2.73
CA HIS A 126 1.23 3.29 -4.11
C HIS A 126 0.37 2.04 -4.11
N LEU A 127 -0.72 2.03 -4.87
CA LEU A 127 -1.60 0.88 -5.01
C LEU A 127 -1.33 0.21 -6.36
N ALA A 128 -0.87 -1.03 -6.32
CA ALA A 128 -0.65 -1.81 -7.53
C ALA A 128 -1.95 -2.52 -7.99
N PRO A 129 -2.17 -2.70 -9.30
CA PRO A 129 -3.37 -3.36 -9.83
C PRO A 129 -3.48 -4.84 -9.50
N TRP A 130 -2.37 -5.53 -9.21
CA TRP A 130 -2.38 -6.92 -8.73
C TRP A 130 -2.66 -7.03 -7.23
N ASP A 131 -2.60 -5.92 -6.51
CA ASP A 131 -2.80 -5.88 -5.07
C ASP A 131 -4.22 -5.49 -4.67
N LEU A 132 -4.83 -4.59 -5.45
CA LEU A 132 -6.19 -4.10 -5.29
C LEU A 132 -6.81 -3.93 -6.70
N PRO A 133 -8.07 -4.35 -6.94
CA PRO A 133 -8.68 -4.28 -8.26
C PRO A 133 -8.98 -2.82 -8.65
N THR A 134 -8.03 -2.15 -9.28
CA THR A 134 -8.10 -0.71 -9.63
C THR A 134 -9.26 -0.39 -10.56
N ALA A 135 -9.65 -1.31 -11.44
CA ALA A 135 -10.84 -1.17 -12.30
C ALA A 135 -12.14 -1.07 -11.48
N GLU A 136 -12.25 -1.85 -10.40
CA GLU A 136 -13.39 -1.80 -9.49
C GLU A 136 -13.40 -0.47 -8.71
N LEU A 137 -12.23 -0.01 -8.25
CA LEU A 137 -12.11 1.31 -7.61
C LEU A 137 -12.59 2.45 -8.53
N GLU A 138 -12.26 2.39 -9.82
CA GLU A 138 -12.69 3.40 -10.78
C GLU A 138 -14.19 3.32 -11.06
N ALA A 139 -14.74 2.12 -11.22
CA ALA A 139 -16.18 1.89 -11.43
C ALA A 139 -17.02 2.41 -10.25
N GLU A 140 -16.52 2.30 -9.03
CA GLU A 140 -17.12 2.87 -7.80
C GLU A 140 -16.84 4.39 -7.65
N GLY A 141 -16.22 5.01 -8.65
CA GLY A 141 -15.98 6.45 -8.69
C GLY A 141 -14.95 6.95 -7.67
N LEU A 142 -14.08 6.08 -7.14
CA LEU A 142 -13.11 6.40 -6.09
C LEU A 142 -11.83 7.06 -6.62
N VAL A 143 -11.55 6.90 -7.92
CA VAL A 143 -10.28 7.31 -8.54
C VAL A 143 -10.41 8.70 -9.18
N ASN A 144 -9.38 9.52 -9.01
CA ASN A 144 -9.18 10.76 -9.77
C ASN A 144 -8.08 10.53 -10.80
N VAL A 145 -8.38 10.73 -12.08
CA VAL A 145 -7.34 10.76 -13.12
C VAL A 145 -6.86 12.20 -13.29
N ILE A 146 -5.58 12.44 -13.07
CA ILE A 146 -4.99 13.78 -13.15
C ILE A 146 -3.77 13.80 -14.06
N HIS A 147 -3.54 14.95 -14.70
CA HIS A 147 -2.36 15.17 -15.51
C HIS A 147 -1.18 15.62 -14.63
N LYS A 148 0.01 15.09 -14.87
CA LYS A 148 1.21 15.33 -14.05
C LYS A 148 1.64 16.80 -14.00
N ALA A 149 1.41 17.57 -15.06
CA ALA A 149 1.70 19.01 -15.08
C ALA A 149 0.50 19.88 -14.67
N SER A 150 -0.52 19.31 -14.01
CA SER A 150 -1.67 20.07 -13.50
C SER A 150 -1.39 20.65 -12.11
N PRO A 151 -2.05 21.76 -11.73
CA PRO A 151 -2.00 22.27 -10.35
C PRO A 151 -2.42 21.22 -9.32
N GLU A 152 -3.35 20.33 -9.66
CA GLU A 152 -3.73 19.21 -8.81
C GLU A 152 -2.58 18.24 -8.55
N ALA A 153 -1.75 17.95 -9.55
CA ALA A 153 -0.57 17.09 -9.37
C ALA A 153 0.50 17.78 -8.52
N ASP A 154 0.71 19.10 -8.68
CA ASP A 154 1.64 19.86 -7.85
C ASP A 154 1.22 19.91 -6.37
N LEU A 155 -0.09 19.97 -6.11
CA LEU A 155 -0.63 19.87 -4.76
C LEU A 155 -0.32 18.52 -4.11
N MET A 156 -0.31 17.46 -4.93
CA MET A 156 -0.14 16.05 -4.54
C MET A 156 1.31 15.55 -4.67
N ALA A 157 2.21 16.41 -5.13
CA ALA A 157 3.61 16.08 -5.31
C ALA A 157 4.28 15.91 -3.94
N TRP A 158 5.29 15.04 -3.90
CA TRP A 158 6.15 14.96 -2.73
C TRP A 158 6.87 16.30 -2.55
N LYS A 159 6.77 16.87 -1.34
CA LYS A 159 7.34 18.18 -1.00
C LYS A 159 8.57 18.00 -0.12
N PRO A 160 9.79 18.28 -0.63
CA PRO A 160 11.02 18.16 0.14
C PRO A 160 11.01 19.01 1.42
N GLU A 161 10.31 20.15 1.42
CA GLU A 161 10.17 21.04 2.58
C GLU A 161 9.29 20.46 3.71
N ILE A 162 8.38 19.54 3.41
CA ILE A 162 7.63 18.76 4.41
C ILE A 162 8.48 17.53 4.86
N GLY A 163 9.59 17.25 4.16
CA GLY A 163 10.32 15.99 4.22
C GLY A 163 11.84 16.10 4.07
N SER A 164 12.49 17.13 4.63
CA SER A 164 13.96 17.21 4.66
C SER A 164 14.62 15.99 5.33
N ASP A 165 13.82 15.22 6.08
CA ASP A 165 14.24 14.04 6.86
C ASP A 165 13.50 12.75 6.43
N GLY A 166 12.81 12.74 5.29
CA GLY A 166 12.23 11.54 4.66
C GLY A 166 10.99 10.92 5.35
N LYS A 167 10.84 9.58 5.22
CA LYS A 167 9.69 8.78 5.68
C LYS A 167 9.28 8.95 7.16
N PRO A 168 10.20 9.12 8.14
CA PRO A 168 9.82 9.31 9.54
C PRO A 168 8.91 10.53 9.79
N LYS A 169 9.10 11.65 9.07
CA LYS A 169 8.21 12.82 9.18
C LYS A 169 6.82 12.55 8.62
N GLU A 170 6.72 11.80 7.51
CA GLU A 170 5.44 11.39 6.94
C GLU A 170 4.64 10.54 7.94
N PHE A 171 5.30 9.57 8.59
CA PHE A 171 4.69 8.79 9.66
C PHE A 171 4.37 9.64 10.90
N GLY A 172 5.21 10.62 11.24
CA GLY A 172 4.96 11.55 12.34
C GLY A 172 3.68 12.38 12.14
N LEU A 173 3.43 12.87 10.92
CA LEU A 173 2.19 13.59 10.58
C LEU A 173 0.96 12.70 10.75
N LEU A 174 1.03 11.45 10.28
CA LEU A 174 -0.07 10.49 10.40
C LEU A 174 -0.38 10.15 11.86
N LEU A 175 0.66 9.91 12.67
CA LEU A 175 0.50 9.65 14.09
C LEU A 175 -0.08 10.86 14.83
N ALA A 176 0.34 12.08 14.48
CA ALA A 176 -0.23 13.29 15.04
C ALA A 176 -1.73 13.41 14.76
N TRP A 177 -2.18 13.10 13.54
CA TRP A 177 -3.60 13.12 13.19
C TRP A 177 -4.44 12.10 13.96
N ILE A 178 -3.89 10.91 14.23
CA ILE A 178 -4.56 9.91 15.06
C ILE A 178 -4.73 10.46 16.49
N VAL A 179 -3.68 11.07 17.06
CA VAL A 179 -3.75 11.68 18.40
C VAL A 179 -4.78 12.81 18.44
N GLU A 180 -4.82 13.69 17.44
CA GLU A 180 -5.85 14.73 17.31
C GLU A 180 -7.27 14.17 17.26
N GLY A 181 -7.46 13.06 16.55
CA GLY A 181 -8.76 12.40 16.42
C GLY A 181 -9.24 11.76 17.72
N LEU A 182 -8.33 11.21 18.54
CA LEU A 182 -8.64 10.61 19.84
C LEU A 182 -8.92 11.64 20.95
N ALA A 183 -8.55 12.90 20.74
CA ALA A 183 -8.75 13.98 21.71
C ALA A 183 -10.15 14.64 21.61
N LYS A 184 -11.03 14.14 20.75
CA LYS A 184 -12.41 14.61 20.54
C LYS A 184 -13.42 13.59 21.05
#